data_AF-G7VHE3-F1
#
_entry.id   AF-G7VHE3-F1
#
_cell.length_a   1.000
_cell.length_b   1.000
_cell.length_c   1.000
_cell.angle_alpha   90.00
_cell.angle_beta   90.00
_cell.angle_gamma   90.00
#
_symmetry.space_group_name_H-M   'P 1'
#
loop_
_entity.id
_entity.type
_entity.pdbx_description
1 polymer ?
#
loop_
_entity_poly.entity_id
_entity_poly.type
_entity_poly.pdbx_seq_one_letter_code
_entity_poly.pdbx_strand_id
1 'polypeptide(L)'
;MLGWVDHPEYYGPLNVDMLDKPEVVLSAVVIEQSDEGFEKAIGAWSRFGTLSVVEAVYAYVSQVRRRVIGEGELRMKLLEILPAATELDILAMQRVLKLGLGITTCDLGLVLLSYVPVGDAGHPQRPLGTIYELMRGEATIYVARNAGKRGIYDGETMCVVPISSQPPLHPLYEAYLRGFRIVTEGVPTEDTPCVVHKKLGLRCLDARLVLSNPR
;
A
#
# COMPACT_ATOMS: atom_id res chain seq x y z
N MET A 1 -0.37 7.09 18.02
CA MET A 1 -0.53 5.62 17.95
C MET A 1 -0.14 5.28 16.53
N LEU A 2 0.93 4.51 16.29
CA LEU A 2 1.50 4.45 14.94
C LEU A 2 0.61 3.76 13.90
N GLY A 3 -0.23 2.82 14.34
CA GLY A 3 -1.04 2.01 13.45
C GLY A 3 -1.62 0.78 14.14
N TRP A 4 -1.83 -0.27 13.36
CA TRP A 4 -2.32 -1.57 13.81
C TRP A 4 -1.48 -2.70 13.21
N VAL A 5 -1.46 -3.87 13.84
CA VAL A 5 -0.78 -5.07 13.34
C VAL A 5 -1.82 -6.14 13.05
N ASP A 6 -1.80 -6.67 11.83
CA ASP A 6 -2.67 -7.78 11.41
C ASP A 6 -1.87 -9.09 11.36
N HIS A 7 -1.39 -9.54 12.53
CA HIS A 7 -0.65 -10.79 12.70
C HIS A 7 -1.17 -11.55 13.93
N PRO A 8 -1.43 -12.87 13.86
CA PRO A 8 -2.03 -13.62 14.97
C PRO A 8 -1.35 -13.44 16.33
N GLU A 9 -0.02 -13.37 16.36
CA GLU A 9 0.78 -13.25 17.59
C GLU A 9 0.91 -11.82 18.10
N TYR A 10 0.75 -10.82 17.23
CA TYR A 10 1.04 -9.41 17.52
C TYR A 10 -0.17 -8.51 17.32
N TYR A 11 -1.36 -9.09 17.14
CA TYR A 11 -2.58 -8.38 16.82
C TYR A 11 -2.88 -7.28 17.84
N GLY A 12 -3.03 -6.06 17.35
CA GLY A 12 -3.29 -4.92 18.23
C GLY A 12 -2.67 -3.61 17.75
N PRO A 13 -2.70 -2.58 18.64
CA PRO A 13 -2.06 -1.29 18.37
C PRO A 13 -0.56 -1.46 18.10
N LEU A 14 -0.10 -0.84 17.00
CA LEU A 14 1.32 -0.83 16.65
C LEU A 14 2.07 0.21 17.50
N ASN A 15 3.07 -0.26 18.23
CA ASN A 15 4.05 0.56 18.94
C ASN A 15 5.41 0.51 18.22
N VAL A 16 6.20 1.58 18.39
CA VAL A 16 7.53 1.73 17.75
C VAL A 16 8.41 0.51 18.03
N ASP A 17 8.43 0.02 19.27
CA ASP A 17 9.29 -1.08 19.70
C ASP A 17 9.00 -2.41 19.01
N MET A 18 7.82 -2.59 18.44
CA MET A 18 7.45 -3.82 17.74
C MET A 18 8.02 -3.89 16.32
N LEU A 19 8.43 -2.74 15.75
CA LEU A 19 8.93 -2.63 14.37
C LEU A 19 10.33 -3.22 14.20
N ASP A 20 10.98 -3.68 15.26
CA ASP A 20 12.22 -4.43 15.18
C ASP A 20 12.01 -5.90 14.75
N LYS A 21 10.75 -6.34 14.62
CA LYS A 21 10.37 -7.70 14.20
C LYS A 21 9.94 -7.75 12.73
N PRO A 22 10.56 -8.61 11.91
CA PRO A 22 10.20 -8.80 10.50
C PRO A 22 8.71 -9.01 10.25
N GLU A 23 8.08 -9.91 11.00
CA GLU A 23 6.68 -10.28 10.85
C GLU A 23 5.72 -9.13 11.19
N VAL A 24 6.11 -8.25 12.12
CA VAL A 24 5.35 -7.03 12.44
C VAL A 24 5.46 -6.02 11.31
N VAL A 25 6.66 -5.81 10.75
CA VAL A 25 6.86 -4.86 9.64
C VAL A 25 6.01 -5.24 8.43
N LEU A 26 5.92 -6.52 8.10
CA LEU A 26 5.17 -7.00 6.93
C LEU A 26 3.65 -6.89 7.10
N SER A 27 3.15 -7.05 8.33
CA SER A 27 1.72 -7.06 8.67
C SER A 27 1.19 -5.74 9.22
N ALA A 28 2.04 -4.73 9.39
CA ALA A 28 1.65 -3.43 9.92
C ALA A 28 0.78 -2.65 8.93
N VAL A 29 -0.31 -2.07 9.45
CA VAL A 29 -1.07 -1.00 8.82
C VAL A 29 -0.64 0.31 9.49
N VAL A 30 0.14 1.12 8.78
CA VAL A 30 0.75 2.34 9.33
C VAL A 30 -0.14 3.55 9.02
N ILE A 31 -0.43 4.34 10.05
CA ILE A 31 -1.31 5.51 9.97
C ILE A 31 -0.49 6.79 10.15
N GLU A 32 0.53 6.77 11.02
CA GLU A 32 1.33 7.96 11.35
C GLU A 32 2.81 7.79 10.97
N GLN A 33 3.44 8.88 10.50
CA GLN A 33 4.88 8.95 10.27
C GLN A 33 5.64 8.87 11.60
N SER A 34 6.82 8.25 11.59
CA SER A 34 7.68 8.17 12.77
C SER A 34 9.13 7.97 12.36
N ASP A 35 10.01 8.88 12.80
CA ASP A 35 11.45 8.79 12.56
C ASP A 35 12.06 7.54 13.21
N GLU A 36 11.71 7.29 14.48
CA GLU A 36 12.20 6.10 15.18
C GLU A 36 11.61 4.81 14.57
N GLY A 37 10.32 4.84 14.21
CA GLY A 37 9.68 3.71 13.54
C GLY A 37 10.31 3.41 12.18
N PHE A 38 10.68 4.43 11.41
CA PHE A 38 11.39 4.29 10.14
C PHE A 38 12.74 3.57 10.33
N GLU A 39 13.57 4.00 11.27
CA GLU A 39 14.87 3.37 11.53
C GLU A 39 14.72 1.91 12.01
N LYS A 40 13.77 1.63 12.91
CA LYS A 40 13.49 0.26 13.37
C LYS A 40 12.99 -0.64 12.24
N ALA A 41 12.07 -0.13 11.41
CA ALA A 41 11.54 -0.87 10.27
C ALA A 41 12.62 -1.19 9.23
N ILE A 42 13.54 -0.26 8.95
CA ILE A 42 14.72 -0.52 8.10
C ILE A 42 15.61 -1.60 8.74
N GLY A 43 15.86 -1.50 10.05
CA GLY A 43 16.64 -2.49 10.80
C GLY A 43 16.02 -3.89 10.76
N ALA A 44 14.70 -4.02 10.86
CA ALA A 44 14.00 -5.29 10.72
C ALA A 44 13.96 -5.79 9.27
N TRP A 45 13.68 -4.90 8.31
CA TRP A 45 13.65 -5.23 6.89
C TRP A 45 15.00 -5.76 6.40
N SER A 46 16.12 -5.19 6.85
CA SER A 46 17.46 -5.69 6.48
C SER A 46 17.73 -7.15 6.85
N ARG A 47 16.92 -7.77 7.73
CA ARG A 47 17.06 -9.18 8.12
C ARG A 47 16.42 -10.16 7.13
N PHE A 48 15.51 -9.70 6.27
CA PHE A 48 14.79 -10.55 5.31
C PHE A 48 14.73 -9.98 3.89
N GLY A 49 14.95 -8.68 3.73
CA GLY A 49 14.88 -7.99 2.44
C GLY A 49 16.14 -8.16 1.61
N THR A 50 16.02 -7.80 0.33
CA THR A 50 17.18 -7.74 -0.55
C THR A 50 18.05 -6.54 -0.15
N LEU A 51 19.26 -6.79 0.36
CA LEU A 51 20.12 -5.75 0.96
C LEU A 51 20.27 -4.50 0.07
N SER A 52 20.51 -4.69 -1.23
CA SER A 52 20.64 -3.57 -2.17
C SER A 52 19.37 -2.73 -2.32
N VAL A 53 18.19 -3.35 -2.20
CA VAL A 53 16.89 -2.66 -2.23
C VAL A 53 16.68 -1.89 -0.93
N VAL A 54 16.96 -2.52 0.22
CA VAL A 54 16.82 -1.89 1.55
C VAL A 54 17.70 -0.64 1.64
N GLU A 55 18.98 -0.75 1.28
CA GLU A 55 19.94 0.37 1.31
C GLU A 55 19.54 1.49 0.36
N ALA A 56 19.10 1.14 -0.86
CA ALA A 56 18.64 2.12 -1.84
C ALA A 56 17.41 2.89 -1.33
N VAL A 57 16.41 2.20 -0.80
CA VAL A 57 15.19 2.84 -0.26
C VAL A 57 15.52 3.73 0.93
N TYR A 58 16.34 3.27 1.88
CA TYR A 58 16.80 4.09 3.00
C TYR A 58 17.50 5.37 2.51
N ALA A 59 18.39 5.26 1.52
CA ALA A 59 19.09 6.39 0.94
C ALA A 59 18.13 7.36 0.24
N TYR A 60 17.18 6.87 -0.57
CA TYR A 60 16.23 7.71 -1.29
C TYR A 60 15.28 8.44 -0.35
N VAL A 61 14.74 7.76 0.66
CA VAL A 61 13.92 8.39 1.71
C VAL A 61 14.71 9.47 2.43
N SER A 62 15.94 9.18 2.82
CA SER A 62 16.83 10.17 3.46
C SER A 62 17.09 11.39 2.58
N GLN A 63 17.27 11.19 1.26
CA GLN A 63 17.47 12.27 0.30
C GLN A 63 16.22 13.15 0.16
N VAL A 64 15.01 12.57 0.14
CA VAL A 64 13.75 13.33 0.12
C VAL A 64 13.59 14.14 1.40
N ARG A 65 13.84 13.54 2.58
CA ARG A 65 13.77 14.25 3.88
C ARG A 65 14.72 15.45 3.93
N ARG A 66 15.90 15.32 3.31
CA ARG A 66 16.90 16.39 3.17
C ARG A 66 16.62 17.34 2.00
N ARG A 67 15.52 17.14 1.27
CA ARG A 67 15.11 17.93 0.09
C ARG A 67 16.14 17.94 -1.03
N VAL A 68 16.94 16.88 -1.12
CA VAL A 68 17.91 16.67 -2.22
C VAL A 68 17.18 16.24 -3.49
N ILE A 69 16.16 15.40 -3.35
CA ILE A 69 15.29 14.94 -4.44
C ILE A 69 13.82 15.16 -4.06
N GLY A 70 12.95 15.31 -5.06
CA GLY A 70 11.50 15.43 -4.87
C GLY A 70 10.74 14.11 -5.08
N GLU A 71 9.43 14.10 -4.83
CA GLU A 71 8.56 12.92 -4.97
C GLU A 71 8.57 12.32 -6.39
N GLY A 72 8.60 13.18 -7.41
CA GLY A 72 8.67 12.73 -8.81
C GLY A 72 9.95 11.96 -9.12
N GLU A 73 11.08 12.37 -8.55
CA GLU A 73 12.36 11.69 -8.69
C GLU A 73 12.42 10.43 -7.83
N LEU A 74 11.91 10.48 -6.59
CA LEU A 74 11.75 9.31 -5.73
C LEU A 74 11.03 8.18 -6.48
N ARG A 75 9.89 8.50 -7.12
CA ARG A 75 9.16 7.52 -7.94
C ARG A 75 10.04 6.87 -9.01
N MET A 76 10.80 7.67 -9.76
CA MET A 76 11.67 7.15 -10.81
C MET A 76 12.74 6.22 -10.24
N LYS A 77 13.41 6.63 -9.16
CA LYS A 77 14.42 5.80 -8.49
C LYS A 77 13.85 4.50 -7.91
N LEU A 78 12.64 4.54 -7.35
CA LEU A 78 11.96 3.34 -6.87
C LEU A 78 11.64 2.38 -8.03
N LEU A 79 11.15 2.89 -9.17
CA LEU A 79 10.90 2.08 -10.36
C LEU A 79 12.18 1.41 -10.90
N GLU A 80 13.33 2.07 -10.79
CA GLU A 80 14.62 1.54 -11.22
C GLU A 80 15.11 0.34 -10.39
N ILE A 81 14.75 0.28 -9.10
CA ILE A 81 15.17 -0.80 -8.19
C ILE A 81 14.17 -1.97 -8.10
N LEU A 82 12.93 -1.78 -8.58
CA LEU A 82 11.90 -2.84 -8.60
C LEU A 82 12.36 -4.17 -9.23
N PRO A 83 13.20 -4.20 -10.29
CA PRO A 83 13.66 -5.47 -10.86
C PRO A 83 14.50 -6.34 -9.91
N ALA A 84 15.09 -5.74 -8.87
CA ALA A 84 15.83 -6.46 -7.85
C ALA A 84 14.96 -6.80 -6.62
N ALA A 85 13.74 -6.28 -6.52
CA ALA A 85 12.87 -6.43 -5.36
C ALA A 85 12.13 -7.79 -5.35
N THR A 86 11.97 -8.33 -4.15
CA THR A 86 11.06 -9.45 -3.87
C THR A 86 9.65 -8.96 -3.51
N GLU A 87 8.68 -9.86 -3.41
CA GLU A 87 7.34 -9.54 -2.91
C GLU A 87 7.38 -8.90 -1.51
N LEU A 88 8.17 -9.49 -0.61
CA LEU A 88 8.35 -8.99 0.77
C LEU A 88 9.01 -7.61 0.79
N ASP A 89 9.95 -7.35 -0.13
CA ASP A 89 10.56 -6.02 -0.28
C ASP A 89 9.51 -4.97 -0.63
N ILE A 90 8.56 -5.28 -1.52
CA ILE A 90 7.51 -4.34 -1.91
C ILE A 90 6.56 -4.03 -0.73
N LEU A 91 6.18 -5.05 0.04
CA LEU A 91 5.32 -4.89 1.21
C LEU A 91 6.01 -4.07 2.30
N ALA A 92 7.27 -4.38 2.62
CA ALA A 92 8.07 -3.65 3.59
C ALA A 92 8.32 -2.21 3.14
N MET A 93 8.62 -2.00 1.85
CA MET A 93 8.80 -0.68 1.27
C MET A 93 7.56 0.22 1.47
N GLN A 94 6.33 -0.30 1.35
CA GLN A 94 5.13 0.51 1.65
C GLN A 94 5.11 1.05 3.08
N ARG A 95 5.50 0.21 4.06
CA ARG A 95 5.51 0.61 5.47
C ARG A 95 6.61 1.61 5.74
N VAL A 96 7.79 1.37 5.17
CA VAL A 96 8.95 2.25 5.31
C VAL A 96 8.70 3.62 4.67
N LEU A 97 8.06 3.69 3.50
CA LEU A 97 7.67 4.95 2.88
C LEU A 97 6.66 5.72 3.77
N LYS A 98 5.67 5.03 4.33
CA LYS A 98 4.68 5.66 5.21
C LYS A 98 5.31 6.14 6.52
N LEU A 99 6.16 5.33 7.15
CA LEU A 99 6.88 5.70 8.37
C LEU A 99 7.89 6.83 8.15
N GLY A 100 8.58 6.83 7.01
CA GLY A 100 9.68 7.76 6.73
C GLY A 100 9.24 9.08 6.11
N LEU A 101 8.18 9.09 5.31
CA LEU A 101 7.73 10.26 4.53
C LEU A 101 6.23 10.56 4.67
N GLY A 102 5.46 9.70 5.33
CA GLY A 102 4.00 9.84 5.38
C GLY A 102 3.29 9.50 4.07
N ILE A 103 4.01 8.92 3.09
CA ILE A 103 3.49 8.61 1.76
C ILE A 103 3.45 7.10 1.49
N THR A 104 2.75 6.72 0.43
CA THR A 104 2.63 5.36 -0.08
C THR A 104 2.82 5.34 -1.60
N THR A 105 2.70 4.17 -2.24
CA THR A 105 2.74 4.09 -3.71
C THR A 105 1.67 4.93 -4.40
N CYS A 106 0.48 5.11 -3.83
CA CYS A 106 -0.55 5.92 -4.48
C CYS A 106 -0.20 7.40 -4.55
N ASP A 107 0.49 7.93 -3.56
CA ASP A 107 0.99 9.31 -3.56
C ASP A 107 2.03 9.50 -4.66
N LEU A 108 2.77 8.44 -4.99
CA LEU A 108 3.67 8.37 -6.14
C LEU A 108 2.94 8.10 -7.47
N GLY A 109 1.61 7.97 -7.48
CA GLY A 109 0.82 7.68 -8.68
C GLY A 109 0.86 6.22 -9.13
N LEU A 110 1.16 5.30 -8.21
CA LEU A 110 1.24 3.86 -8.43
C LEU A 110 0.22 3.11 -7.55
N VAL A 111 -0.20 1.93 -7.98
CA VAL A 111 -0.99 1.00 -7.14
C VAL A 111 -0.36 -0.38 -7.25
N LEU A 112 -0.30 -1.09 -6.13
CA LEU A 112 0.17 -2.46 -6.07
C LEU A 112 -1.06 -3.37 -6.05
N LEU A 113 -1.14 -4.28 -7.02
CA LEU A 113 -2.25 -5.23 -7.14
C LEU A 113 -1.66 -6.61 -6.83
N SER A 114 -2.02 -7.17 -5.68
CA SER A 114 -1.47 -8.43 -5.17
C SER A 114 -2.45 -9.58 -5.42
N TYR A 115 -1.96 -10.65 -6.02
CA TYR A 115 -2.65 -11.91 -6.18
C TYR A 115 -1.91 -12.99 -5.38
N VAL A 116 -2.65 -13.67 -4.51
CA VAL A 116 -2.22 -14.90 -3.85
C VAL A 116 -3.26 -15.96 -4.19
N PRO A 117 -2.88 -17.12 -4.76
CA PRO A 117 -3.82 -18.17 -5.09
C PRO A 117 -4.43 -18.75 -3.81
N VAL A 118 -5.75 -18.81 -3.79
CA VAL A 118 -6.51 -19.45 -2.70
C VAL A 118 -7.37 -20.54 -3.33
N GLY A 119 -7.03 -21.80 -3.04
CA GLY A 119 -7.69 -22.97 -3.63
C GLY A 119 -7.50 -23.04 -5.16
N ASP A 120 -8.54 -23.46 -5.88
CA ASP A 120 -8.51 -23.64 -7.34
C ASP A 120 -8.83 -22.36 -8.13
N ALA A 121 -8.70 -21.19 -7.50
CA ALA A 121 -8.94 -19.92 -8.17
C ALA A 121 -7.93 -19.71 -9.31
N GLY A 122 -8.44 -19.39 -10.50
CA GLY A 122 -7.60 -19.10 -11.66
C GLY A 122 -6.81 -17.81 -11.46
N HIS A 123 -5.66 -17.71 -12.13
CA HIS A 123 -4.88 -16.47 -12.11
C HIS A 123 -5.69 -15.31 -12.74
N PRO A 124 -5.80 -14.14 -12.09
CA PRO A 124 -6.46 -12.97 -12.68
C PRO A 124 -5.78 -12.53 -13.96
N GLN A 125 -6.55 -11.93 -14.87
CA GLN A 125 -6.00 -11.27 -16.04
C GLN A 125 -5.07 -10.13 -15.60
N ARG A 126 -3.96 -9.96 -16.33
CA ARG A 126 -3.01 -8.88 -16.09
C ARG A 126 -3.73 -7.52 -16.07
N PRO A 127 -3.65 -6.76 -14.96
CA PRO A 127 -4.34 -5.49 -14.82
C PRO A 127 -3.90 -4.45 -15.87
N LEU A 128 -4.84 -3.60 -16.31
CA LEU A 128 -4.57 -2.54 -17.27
C LEU A 128 -3.59 -1.50 -16.71
N GLY A 129 -2.63 -1.03 -17.52
CA GLY A 129 -1.66 -0.04 -17.05
C GLY A 129 -0.61 -0.57 -16.08
N THR A 130 -0.47 -1.90 -15.98
CA THR A 130 0.68 -2.55 -15.34
C THR A 130 1.98 -2.06 -15.97
N ILE A 131 2.85 -1.50 -15.13
CA ILE A 131 4.21 -1.07 -15.50
C ILE A 131 5.18 -2.24 -15.26
N TYR A 132 4.99 -2.95 -14.16
CA TYR A 132 5.89 -4.01 -13.74
C TYR A 132 5.11 -5.18 -13.12
N GLU A 133 5.61 -6.39 -13.31
CA GLU A 133 5.02 -7.63 -12.80
C GLU A 133 6.12 -8.42 -12.09
N LEU A 134 5.86 -8.76 -10.83
CA LEU A 134 6.72 -9.53 -9.96
C LEU A 134 6.04 -10.86 -9.66
N MET A 135 6.64 -11.96 -10.14
CA MET A 135 6.18 -13.32 -9.86
C MET A 135 7.27 -14.08 -9.10
N ARG A 136 6.98 -14.51 -7.87
CA ARG A 136 7.92 -15.28 -7.04
C ARG A 136 7.13 -16.26 -6.17
N GLY A 137 7.31 -17.56 -6.40
CA GLY A 137 6.51 -18.58 -5.74
C GLY A 137 5.10 -18.61 -6.32
N GLU A 138 4.10 -18.61 -5.44
CA GLU A 138 2.68 -18.67 -5.84
C GLU A 138 2.04 -17.28 -5.94
N ALA A 139 2.64 -16.24 -5.36
CA ALA A 139 2.12 -14.90 -5.37
C ALA A 139 2.63 -14.06 -6.55
N THR A 140 1.75 -13.15 -7.00
CA THR A 140 2.04 -12.21 -8.08
C THR A 140 1.68 -10.79 -7.63
N ILE A 141 2.63 -9.85 -7.73
CA ILE A 141 2.38 -8.43 -7.55
C ILE A 141 2.50 -7.71 -8.88
N TYR A 142 1.44 -6.98 -9.24
CA TYR A 142 1.46 -6.03 -10.35
C TYR A 142 1.64 -4.61 -9.82
N VAL A 143 2.66 -3.91 -10.31
CA VAL A 143 2.82 -2.48 -10.09
C VAL A 143 2.18 -1.77 -11.28
N ALA A 144 1.08 -1.08 -11.05
CA ALA A 144 0.31 -0.43 -12.10
C ALA A 144 0.23 1.09 -11.90
N ARG A 145 -0.04 1.80 -13.00
CA ARG A 145 -0.39 3.23 -12.92
C ARG A 145 -1.69 3.40 -12.18
N ASN A 146 -1.69 4.31 -11.22
CA ASN A 146 -2.89 4.73 -10.52
C ASN A 146 -3.50 5.95 -11.22
N ALA A 147 -4.06 5.71 -12.41
CA ALA A 147 -4.53 6.74 -13.32
C ALA A 147 -6.07 6.70 -13.41
N GLY A 148 -6.72 7.58 -12.66
CA GLY A 148 -8.17 7.74 -12.67
C GLY A 148 -8.56 9.19 -12.39
N LYS A 149 -9.70 9.63 -12.94
CA LYS A 149 -10.19 11.01 -12.75
C LYS A 149 -10.91 11.20 -11.41
N ARG A 150 -11.47 10.13 -10.84
CA ARG A 150 -12.20 10.14 -9.57
C ARG A 150 -11.45 9.32 -8.54
N GLY A 151 -11.27 9.87 -7.35
CA GLY A 151 -10.59 9.21 -6.23
C GLY A 151 -11.50 8.27 -5.45
N ILE A 152 -10.98 7.13 -5.00
CA ILE A 152 -11.54 6.31 -3.93
C ILE A 152 -10.49 6.18 -2.82
N TYR A 153 -10.93 6.20 -1.57
CA TYR A 153 -10.02 6.21 -0.42
C TYR A 153 -9.72 4.78 0.01
N ASP A 154 -8.43 4.49 0.13
CA ASP A 154 -7.92 3.31 0.82
C ASP A 154 -7.60 3.70 2.26
N GLY A 155 -8.28 3.05 3.20
CA GLY A 155 -8.11 3.25 4.64
C GLY A 155 -7.36 2.13 5.33
N GLU A 156 -7.02 1.03 4.63
CA GLU A 156 -6.61 -0.21 5.29
C GLU A 156 -5.44 -0.90 4.59
N THR A 157 -5.32 -0.79 3.27
CA THR A 157 -4.45 -1.66 2.48
C THR A 157 -3.14 -1.00 2.04
N MET A 158 -2.93 0.27 2.39
CA MET A 158 -1.73 1.06 2.05
C MET A 158 -1.35 0.99 0.57
N CYS A 159 -2.36 1.02 -0.30
CA CYS A 159 -2.28 0.87 -1.75
C CYS A 159 -1.78 -0.47 -2.27
N VAL A 160 -1.84 -1.50 -1.43
CA VAL A 160 -1.72 -2.90 -1.81
C VAL A 160 -3.12 -3.49 -1.90
N VAL A 161 -3.67 -3.59 -3.10
CA VAL A 161 -5.05 -4.06 -3.32
C VAL A 161 -5.03 -5.54 -3.67
N PRO A 162 -5.73 -6.40 -2.92
CA PRO A 162 -5.93 -7.80 -3.30
C PRO A 162 -6.74 -7.89 -4.59
N ILE A 163 -6.31 -8.73 -5.51
CA ILE A 163 -7.02 -9.01 -6.77
C ILE A 163 -7.39 -10.49 -6.89
N SER A 164 -8.45 -10.76 -7.64
CA SER A 164 -8.97 -12.11 -7.87
C SER A 164 -9.58 -12.21 -9.26
N SER A 165 -9.56 -13.40 -9.85
CA SER A 165 -10.27 -13.69 -11.10
C SER A 165 -11.76 -14.02 -10.87
N GLN A 166 -12.15 -14.31 -9.62
CA GLN A 166 -13.47 -14.78 -9.25
C GLN A 166 -14.11 -13.90 -8.17
N PRO A 167 -15.43 -13.63 -8.25
CA PRO A 167 -16.16 -12.98 -7.17
C PRO A 167 -16.17 -13.79 -5.86
N PRO A 168 -16.31 -13.14 -4.70
CA PRO A 168 -16.41 -11.68 -4.54
C PRO A 168 -15.05 -10.99 -4.71
N LEU A 169 -15.05 -9.86 -5.42
CA LEU A 169 -13.84 -9.06 -5.61
C LEU A 169 -13.65 -8.11 -4.43
N HIS A 170 -12.39 -7.75 -4.14
CA HIS A 170 -12.11 -6.71 -3.17
C HIS A 170 -12.71 -5.37 -3.64
N PRO A 171 -13.37 -4.57 -2.77
CA PRO A 171 -14.03 -3.33 -3.19
C PRO A 171 -13.11 -2.32 -3.88
N LEU A 172 -11.86 -2.19 -3.40
CA LEU A 172 -10.85 -1.33 -4.06
C LEU A 172 -10.46 -1.87 -5.44
N TYR A 173 -10.48 -3.18 -5.65
CA TYR A 173 -10.21 -3.77 -6.96
C TYR A 173 -11.37 -3.53 -7.93
N GLU A 174 -12.62 -3.66 -7.49
CA GLU A 174 -13.78 -3.30 -8.31
C GLU A 174 -13.75 -1.83 -8.73
N ALA A 175 -13.40 -0.93 -7.80
CA ALA A 175 -13.28 0.50 -8.09
C ALA A 175 -12.16 0.77 -9.10
N TYR A 176 -11.00 0.12 -8.92
CA TYR A 176 -9.90 0.20 -9.87
C TYR A 176 -10.30 -0.24 -11.29
N LEU A 177 -11.00 -1.38 -11.42
CA LEU A 177 -11.51 -1.86 -12.72
C LEU A 177 -12.50 -0.88 -13.38
N ARG A 178 -13.21 -0.08 -12.58
CA ARG A 178 -14.10 1.00 -13.04
C ARG A 178 -13.37 2.32 -13.35
N GLY A 179 -12.04 2.33 -13.27
CA GLY A 179 -11.19 3.49 -13.60
C GLY A 179 -11.10 4.54 -12.48
N PHE A 180 -11.36 4.16 -11.23
CA PHE A 180 -11.09 5.03 -10.09
C PHE A 180 -9.60 5.03 -9.74
N ARG A 181 -9.11 6.20 -9.32
CA ARG A 181 -7.79 6.36 -8.72
C ARG A 181 -7.89 6.02 -7.24
N ILE A 182 -7.06 5.12 -6.74
CA ILE A 182 -7.00 4.83 -5.31
C ILE A 182 -6.16 5.92 -4.64
N VAL A 183 -6.58 6.42 -3.49
CA VAL A 183 -5.89 7.48 -2.76
C VAL A 183 -5.72 7.01 -1.34
N THR A 184 -4.48 7.01 -0.87
CA THR A 184 -4.16 6.74 0.53
C THR A 184 -4.50 7.99 1.33
N GLU A 185 -5.24 7.83 2.42
CA GLU A 185 -5.46 8.84 3.47
C GLU A 185 -5.13 10.29 3.07
N GLY A 186 -5.91 10.88 2.18
CA GLY A 186 -5.90 12.33 2.00
C GLY A 186 -6.51 12.99 3.23
N VAL A 187 -6.10 14.23 3.56
CA VAL A 187 -6.90 15.05 4.48
C VAL A 187 -8.29 15.17 3.87
N PRO A 188 -9.33 14.62 4.54
CA PRO A 188 -10.70 14.73 4.09
C PRO A 188 -11.12 16.16 3.85
N THR A 189 -11.72 16.45 2.70
CA THR A 189 -12.57 17.63 2.52
C THR A 189 -14.04 17.19 2.61
N GLU A 190 -14.91 18.07 3.10
CA GLU A 190 -16.33 17.75 3.42
C GLU A 190 -17.13 17.20 2.23
N ASP A 191 -16.66 17.47 1.03
CA ASP A 191 -17.18 17.08 -0.28
C ASP A 191 -16.79 15.67 -0.73
N THR A 192 -16.02 14.94 0.08
CA THR A 192 -15.58 13.60 -0.26
C THR A 192 -16.49 12.53 0.38
N PRO A 193 -17.02 11.55 -0.38
CA PRO A 193 -18.21 10.80 0.05
C PRO A 193 -18.06 9.93 1.29
N CYS A 194 -16.85 9.59 1.75
CA CYS A 194 -16.71 8.68 2.89
C CYS A 194 -15.44 8.73 3.79
N VAL A 195 -14.78 9.86 3.99
CA VAL A 195 -13.31 9.84 3.98
C VAL A 195 -12.54 9.05 5.04
N VAL A 196 -12.95 9.04 6.28
CA VAL A 196 -12.64 7.93 7.18
C VAL A 196 -13.95 7.87 7.91
N HIS A 197 -14.81 6.87 7.70
CA HIS A 197 -16.16 6.91 8.28
C HIS A 197 -16.18 6.35 9.68
N LYS A 198 -16.33 7.15 10.71
CA LYS A 198 -15.91 8.53 10.88
C LYS A 198 -14.60 8.43 11.66
N LYS A 199 -13.41 8.58 11.04
CA LYS A 199 -12.05 8.33 11.60
C LYS A 199 -12.13 7.38 12.80
N LEU A 200 -12.25 6.05 12.61
CA LEU A 200 -12.34 5.07 13.72
C LEU A 200 -13.72 4.85 14.39
N GLY A 201 -14.83 5.38 13.87
CA GLY A 201 -16.12 5.29 14.58
C GLY A 201 -17.38 4.82 13.83
N LEU A 202 -17.34 4.57 12.51
CA LEU A 202 -18.45 4.02 11.66
C LEU A 202 -19.81 4.77 11.89
N ARG A 203 -21.04 4.37 11.46
CA ARG A 203 -21.51 3.60 10.28
C ARG A 203 -21.76 4.53 9.09
N CYS A 204 -21.44 4.03 7.90
CA CYS A 204 -21.82 4.63 6.60
C CYS A 204 -23.25 4.27 6.22
N LEU A 205 -23.95 5.18 5.53
CA LEU A 205 -25.23 4.89 4.88
C LEU A 205 -25.01 4.30 3.48
N ASP A 206 -25.94 3.41 3.13
CA ASP A 206 -25.78 2.20 2.33
C ASP A 206 -25.66 2.43 0.81
N ALA A 207 -24.68 1.77 0.18
CA ALA A 207 -24.50 1.74 -1.28
C ALA A 207 -25.75 1.26 -2.05
N ARG A 208 -26.70 0.58 -1.38
CA ARG A 208 -28.00 0.21 -1.93
C ARG A 208 -28.88 1.40 -2.33
N LEU A 209 -28.71 2.59 -1.74
CA LEU A 209 -29.44 3.81 -2.16
C LEU A 209 -28.86 4.46 -3.42
N VAL A 210 -27.58 4.21 -3.70
CA VAL A 210 -26.85 4.79 -4.84
C VAL A 210 -27.01 3.92 -6.08
N LEU A 211 -27.08 2.60 -5.92
CA LEU A 211 -27.27 1.66 -7.04
C LEU A 211 -28.75 1.44 -7.42
N SER A 212 -29.70 1.98 -6.64
CA SER A 212 -31.15 1.85 -6.90
C SER A 212 -31.78 3.05 -7.63
N ASN A 213 -31.01 4.07 -8.01
CA ASN A 213 -31.53 5.22 -8.76
C ASN A 213 -30.54 5.67 -9.85
N PRO A 214 -30.60 5.08 -11.06
CA PRO A 214 -29.94 5.66 -12.20
C PRO A 214 -30.79 6.85 -12.68
N ARG A 215 -30.30 8.05 -12.47
CA ARG A 215 -30.63 9.19 -13.34
C ARG A 215 -29.37 9.61 -14.06
#